data_AF-A0A9D8KXW6-F1
#
_entry.id   AF-A0A9D8KXW6-F1
#
_cell.length_a   1.000
_cell.length_b   1.000
_cell.length_c   1.000
_cell.angle_alpha   90.00
_cell.angle_beta   90.00
_cell.angle_gamma   90.00
#
_symmetry.space_group_name_H-M   'P 1'
#
loop_
_entity.id
_entity.type
_entity.pdbx_description
1 polymer ?
#
loop_
_entity_poly.entity_id
_entity_poly.type
_entity_poly.pdbx_seq_one_letter_code
_entity_poly.pdbx_strand_id
1 'polypeptide(L)'
;SLLVLAVASTNQRFGMGGGDYVLKARFSQIGQLRKQAPVKVGGVTIGQVADIQLDPVKYDSIVTLSLDGKFKDLPADTSAGIFTSGLLGESYVGLQPGGDPDVLKSGDEIVFTQPAVDLIQLVGKYMFSGGGNNASEPAPGTHDTPSKEEP
;
A
#
# COMPACT_ATOMS: atom_id res chain seq x y z
N SER A 1 23.36 -43.21 4.09
CA SER A 1 22.14 -42.39 4.20
C SER A 1 22.28 -41.47 5.39
N LEU A 2 22.47 -40.17 5.14
CA LEU A 2 22.73 -39.17 6.18
C LEU A 2 21.40 -38.49 6.53
N LEU A 3 21.04 -38.56 7.82
CA LEU A 3 19.77 -38.09 8.37
C LEU A 3 19.82 -36.56 8.49
N VAL A 4 19.02 -35.85 7.70
CA VAL A 4 18.88 -34.39 7.79
C VAL A 4 17.85 -34.06 8.86
N LEU A 5 18.33 -33.47 9.96
CA LEU A 5 17.50 -32.94 11.03
C LEU A 5 16.90 -31.60 10.59
N ALA A 6 15.64 -31.61 10.16
CA ALA A 6 14.88 -30.39 9.89
C ALA A 6 14.37 -29.80 11.21
N VAL A 7 15.04 -28.75 11.70
CA VAL A 7 14.53 -27.95 12.81
C VAL A 7 13.48 -26.99 12.24
N ALA A 8 12.21 -27.28 12.51
CA ALA A 8 11.13 -26.31 12.33
C ALA A 8 11.25 -25.24 13.43
N SER A 9 11.74 -24.05 13.08
CA SER A 9 11.75 -22.89 13.98
C SER A 9 10.33 -22.35 14.14
N THR A 10 9.60 -22.93 15.10
CA THR A 10 8.35 -22.38 15.59
C THR A 10 8.67 -21.10 16.34
N ASN A 11 8.55 -19.97 15.66
CA ASN A 11 8.85 -18.64 16.20
C ASN A 11 7.67 -18.12 17.04
N GLN A 12 7.19 -18.90 18.00
CA GLN A 12 6.10 -18.52 18.90
C GLN A 12 6.70 -18.16 20.25
N ARG A 13 7.24 -16.93 20.33
CA ARG A 13 7.70 -16.35 21.59
C ARG A 13 6.46 -16.03 22.43
N PHE A 14 6.16 -16.92 23.38
CA PHE A 14 5.24 -16.66 24.49
C PHE A 14 5.88 -15.62 25.42
N GLY A 15 5.47 -14.36 25.28
CA GLY A 15 5.80 -13.25 26.18
C GLY A 15 4.56 -12.85 26.98
N MET A 16 4.70 -12.85 28.30
CA MET A 16 3.66 -12.50 29.27
C MET A 16 3.48 -10.97 29.30
N GLY A 17 2.42 -10.50 28.63
CA GLY A 17 2.02 -9.09 28.54
C GLY A 17 1.25 -8.89 27.23
N GLY A 18 -0.07 -8.67 27.33
CA GLY A 18 -1.00 -8.40 26.22
C GLY A 18 -0.57 -8.93 24.85
N GLY A 19 -0.89 -10.19 24.55
CA GLY A 19 -0.47 -10.83 23.30
C GLY A 19 -0.79 -10.00 22.06
N ASP A 20 -0.04 -10.23 20.99
CA ASP A 20 -0.25 -9.54 19.72
C ASP A 20 -1.67 -9.75 19.20
N TYR A 21 -2.22 -8.71 18.56
CA TYR A 21 -3.47 -8.79 17.82
C TYR A 21 -3.22 -8.47 16.35
N VAL A 22 -4.07 -9.03 15.50
CA VAL A 22 -3.87 -8.99 14.05
C VAL A 22 -4.89 -8.05 13.41
N LEU A 23 -4.44 -7.19 12.50
CA LEU A 23 -5.30 -6.42 11.62
C LEU A 23 -4.95 -6.71 10.16
N LYS A 24 -5.91 -6.52 9.26
CA LYS A 24 -5.68 -6.62 7.81
C LYS A 24 -5.86 -5.26 7.17
N ALA A 25 -5.12 -5.00 6.10
CA ALA A 25 -5.30 -3.81 5.28
C ALA A 25 -5.09 -4.18 3.82
N ARG A 26 -5.95 -3.66 2.93
CA ARG A 26 -5.84 -3.88 1.49
C ARG A 26 -5.24 -2.69 0.79
N PHE A 27 -4.28 -2.94 -0.08
CA PHE A 27 -3.63 -1.91 -0.89
C PHE A 27 -3.63 -2.32 -2.35
N SER A 28 -3.94 -1.37 -3.23
CA SER A 28 -3.81 -1.56 -4.68
C SER A 28 -2.35 -1.62 -5.15
N GLN A 29 -1.43 -1.04 -4.37
CA GLN A 29 0.01 -1.06 -4.61
C GLN A 29 0.77 -0.99 -3.28
N ILE A 30 1.76 -1.87 -3.11
CA ILE A 30 2.58 -1.95 -1.89
C ILE A 30 4.02 -1.48 -2.09
N GLY A 31 4.45 -1.27 -3.33
CA GLY A 31 5.82 -0.87 -3.66
C GLY A 31 6.85 -1.84 -3.07
N GLN A 32 7.77 -1.33 -2.27
CA GLN A 32 8.87 -2.09 -1.68
C GLN A 32 8.57 -2.67 -0.28
N LEU A 33 7.29 -2.67 0.14
CA LEU A 33 6.88 -3.25 1.42
C LEU A 33 7.15 -4.76 1.45
N ARG A 34 7.64 -5.25 2.59
CA ARG A 34 8.00 -6.65 2.81
C ARG A 34 7.57 -7.13 4.19
N LYS A 35 7.55 -8.45 4.39
CA LYS A 35 7.38 -9.05 5.73
C LYS A 35 8.43 -8.48 6.69
N GLN A 36 8.04 -8.37 7.96
CA GLN A 36 8.84 -7.77 9.04
C GLN A 36 9.09 -6.26 8.90
N ALA A 37 8.53 -5.59 7.88
CA ALA A 37 8.51 -4.13 7.84
C ALA A 37 7.77 -3.58 9.09
N PRO A 38 8.25 -2.48 9.68
CA PRO A 38 7.65 -1.96 10.89
C PRO A 38 6.26 -1.38 10.64
N VAL A 39 5.39 -1.48 11.64
CA VAL A 39 4.10 -0.76 11.68
C VAL A 39 4.21 0.33 12.73
N LYS A 40 3.90 1.57 12.36
CA LYS A 40 4.17 2.76 13.17
C LYS A 40 2.93 3.63 13.37
N VAL A 41 2.79 4.24 14.54
CA VAL A 41 1.85 5.34 14.82
C VAL A 41 2.67 6.55 15.24
N GLY A 42 2.49 7.69 14.58
CA GLY A 42 3.24 8.91 14.90
C GLY A 42 4.78 8.74 14.86
N GLY A 43 5.28 7.79 14.05
CA GLY A 43 6.71 7.46 13.96
C GLY A 43 7.20 6.42 14.97
N VAL A 44 6.40 6.03 15.96
CA VAL A 44 6.75 5.00 16.96
C VAL A 44 6.32 3.63 16.46
N THR A 45 7.23 2.65 16.48
CA THR A 45 6.93 1.27 16.11
C THR A 45 6.05 0.60 17.16
N ILE A 46 4.91 0.07 16.72
CA ILE A 46 3.94 -0.62 17.56
C ILE A 46 3.68 -2.08 17.13
N GLY A 47 4.29 -2.50 16.03
CA GLY A 47 4.09 -3.82 15.45
C GLY A 47 4.89 -4.02 14.17
N GLN A 48 4.51 -5.02 13.39
CA GLN A 48 5.20 -5.40 12.17
C GLN A 48 4.27 -6.05 11.15
N VAL A 49 4.65 -6.02 9.88
CA VAL A 49 3.99 -6.77 8.82
C VAL A 49 4.26 -8.26 9.00
N ALA A 50 3.21 -9.02 9.29
CA ALA A 50 3.29 -10.47 9.46
C ALA A 50 3.27 -11.21 8.12
N ASP A 51 2.39 -10.81 7.21
CA ASP A 51 2.21 -11.48 5.92
C ASP A 51 1.72 -10.53 4.83
N ILE A 52 1.96 -10.90 3.57
CA ILE A 52 1.50 -10.18 2.38
C ILE A 52 1.02 -11.23 1.39
N GLN A 53 -0.23 -11.12 0.97
CA GLN A 53 -0.85 -12.01 -0.02
C GLN A 53 -1.54 -11.19 -1.11
N LEU A 54 -1.71 -11.78 -2.29
CA LEU A 54 -2.48 -11.19 -3.38
C LEU A 54 -3.87 -11.83 -3.40
N ASP A 55 -4.92 -11.01 -3.40
CA ASP A 55 -6.29 -11.49 -3.59
C ASP A 55 -6.44 -12.00 -5.04
N PRO A 56 -6.80 -13.28 -5.28
CA PRO A 56 -6.86 -13.84 -6.63
C PRO A 56 -8.05 -13.33 -7.46
N VAL A 57 -8.99 -12.62 -6.85
CA VAL A 57 -10.20 -12.10 -7.53
C VAL A 57 -10.08 -10.60 -7.74
N LYS A 58 -9.73 -9.86 -6.68
CA LYS A 58 -9.62 -8.39 -6.72
C LYS A 58 -8.24 -7.90 -7.14
N TYR A 59 -7.21 -8.74 -7.04
CA TYR A 59 -5.81 -8.39 -7.26
C TYR A 59 -5.28 -7.27 -6.35
N ASP A 60 -5.97 -6.99 -5.24
CA ASP A 60 -5.44 -6.16 -4.17
C ASP A 60 -4.45 -6.96 -3.32
N SER A 61 -3.40 -6.28 -2.84
CA SER A 61 -2.48 -6.85 -1.87
C SER A 61 -3.10 -6.78 -0.47
N ILE A 62 -3.32 -7.93 0.15
CA ILE A 62 -3.77 -8.06 1.54
C ILE A 62 -2.53 -8.12 2.44
N VAL A 63 -2.33 -7.06 3.22
CA VAL A 63 -1.24 -6.96 4.20
C VAL A 63 -1.79 -7.32 5.58
N THR A 64 -1.19 -8.31 6.22
CA THR A 64 -1.53 -8.72 7.59
C THR A 64 -0.54 -8.08 8.56
N LEU A 65 -1.07 -7.33 9.53
CA LEU A 65 -0.33 -6.57 10.53
C LEU A 65 -0.40 -7.32 11.87
N SER A 66 0.73 -7.51 12.55
CA SER A 66 0.78 -7.97 13.94
C SER A 66 1.14 -6.78 14.83
N LEU A 67 0.26 -6.42 15.75
CA LEU A 67 0.39 -5.25 16.61
C LEU A 67 0.46 -5.69 18.07
N ASP A 68 1.27 -5.00 18.87
CA ASP A 68 1.37 -5.24 20.31
C ASP A 68 0.01 -4.97 20.99
N GLY A 69 -0.47 -5.93 21.79
CA GLY A 69 -1.78 -5.89 22.44
C GLY A 69 -1.97 -4.72 23.40
N LYS A 70 -0.89 -4.02 23.80
CA LYS A 70 -1.00 -2.76 24.57
C LYS A 70 -1.63 -1.60 23.77
N PHE A 71 -1.72 -1.73 22.44
CA PHE A 71 -2.31 -0.72 21.55
C PHE A 71 -3.62 -1.21 20.90
N LYS A 72 -4.38 -2.06 21.60
CA LYS A 72 -5.63 -2.64 21.09
C LYS A 72 -6.83 -1.67 20.96
N ASP A 73 -6.70 -0.46 21.50
CA ASP A 73 -7.78 0.55 21.49
C ASP A 73 -7.69 1.47 20.27
N LEU A 74 -7.30 0.94 19.10
CA LEU A 74 -7.28 1.71 17.86
C LEU A 74 -8.73 1.98 17.40
N PRO A 75 -9.11 3.24 17.13
CA PRO A 75 -10.43 3.59 16.59
C PRO A 75 -10.77 2.84 15.29
N ALA A 76 -12.05 2.54 15.08
CA ALA A 76 -12.56 1.85 13.90
C ALA A 76 -12.28 2.60 12.58
N ASP A 77 -12.18 3.93 12.65
CA ASP A 77 -11.84 4.81 11.52
C ASP A 77 -10.32 5.04 11.35
N THR A 78 -9.48 4.25 12.02
CA THR A 78 -8.03 4.27 11.78
C THR A 78 -7.72 4.04 10.31
N SER A 79 -6.79 4.81 9.75
CA SER A 79 -6.30 4.63 8.39
C SER A 79 -4.88 4.04 8.36
N ALA A 80 -4.54 3.35 7.28
CA ALA A 80 -3.22 2.75 7.06
C ALA A 80 -2.60 3.25 5.74
N GLY A 81 -1.35 3.68 5.78
CA GLY A 81 -0.60 4.11 4.60
C GLY A 81 0.75 3.41 4.50
N ILE A 82 1.23 3.20 3.27
CA ILE A 82 2.58 2.68 3.04
C ILE A 82 3.51 3.84 2.74
N PHE A 83 4.54 3.98 3.58
CA PHE A 83 5.50 5.07 3.53
C PHE A 83 6.92 4.52 3.45
N THR A 84 7.88 5.36 3.06
CA THR A 84 9.30 5.02 3.05
C THR A 84 10.03 5.90 4.05
N SER A 85 10.94 5.31 4.82
CA SER A 85 11.74 6.06 5.79
C SER A 85 12.74 6.95 5.06
N GLY A 86 12.43 8.24 4.90
CA GLY A 86 13.24 9.14 4.08
C GLY A 86 13.20 8.76 2.59
N LEU A 87 14.22 9.14 1.83
CA LEU A 87 14.28 8.90 0.38
C LEU A 87 14.68 7.46 0.01
N LEU A 88 15.56 6.84 0.81
CA LEU A 88 16.21 5.55 0.49
C LEU A 88 16.02 4.49 1.58
N GLY A 89 15.27 4.80 2.64
CA GLY A 89 15.07 3.84 3.71
C GLY A 89 14.10 2.73 3.34
N GLU A 90 13.79 1.91 4.33
CA GLU A 90 12.82 0.84 4.16
C GLU A 90 11.38 1.36 4.20
N SER A 91 10.52 0.64 3.49
CA SER A 91 9.08 0.86 3.55
C SER A 91 8.51 0.37 4.88
N TYR A 92 7.48 1.07 5.36
CA TYR A 92 6.78 0.78 6.60
C TYR A 92 5.29 1.09 6.44
N VAL A 93 4.46 0.51 7.31
CA VAL A 93 3.04 0.86 7.40
C VAL A 93 2.87 1.91 8.48
N GLY A 94 2.36 3.09 8.11
CA GLY A 94 1.94 4.12 9.06
C GLY A 94 0.46 3.98 9.34
N LEU A 95 0.07 3.95 10.61
CA LEU A 95 -1.31 3.99 11.06
C LEU A 95 -1.61 5.39 11.60
N GLN A 96 -2.77 5.92 11.22
CA GLN A 96 -3.28 7.19 11.70
C GLN A 96 -4.62 6.94 12.38
N PRO A 97 -4.66 6.92 13.73
CA PRO A 97 -5.90 6.82 14.49
C PRO A 97 -6.84 7.98 14.16
N GLY A 98 -8.13 7.66 14.04
CA GLY A 98 -9.19 8.65 13.93
C GLY A 98 -9.81 8.96 15.29
N GLY A 99 -11.13 9.11 15.32
CA GLY A 99 -11.88 9.50 16.52
C GLY A 99 -13.14 8.67 16.78
N ASP A 100 -13.31 7.55 16.08
CA ASP A 100 -14.47 6.67 16.28
C ASP A 100 -14.46 6.09 17.71
N PRO A 101 -15.61 6.10 18.44
CA PRO A 101 -15.71 5.46 19.74
C PRO A 101 -15.59 3.93 19.69
N ASP A 102 -15.89 3.31 18.55
CA ASP A 102 -15.69 1.88 18.34
C ASP A 102 -14.23 1.58 18.03
N VAL A 103 -13.77 0.39 18.42
CA VAL A 103 -12.37 -0.05 18.27
C VAL A 103 -12.24 -1.23 17.32
N LEU A 104 -11.13 -1.26 16.58
CA LEU A 104 -10.75 -2.39 15.73
C LEU A 104 -10.39 -3.61 16.60
N LYS A 105 -10.97 -4.76 16.28
CA LYS A 105 -10.72 -6.03 16.94
C LYS A 105 -9.75 -6.87 16.13
N SER A 106 -9.16 -7.87 16.80
CA SER A 106 -8.28 -8.82 16.11
C SER A 106 -9.03 -9.53 14.97
N GLY A 107 -8.45 -9.49 13.78
CA GLY A 107 -9.00 -10.04 12.54
C GLY A 107 -9.71 -9.02 11.66
N ASP A 108 -9.99 -7.82 12.18
CA ASP A 108 -10.69 -6.77 11.44
C ASP A 108 -9.83 -6.20 10.30
N GLU A 109 -10.51 -5.62 9.33
CA GLU A 109 -9.90 -4.98 8.17
C GLU A 109 -9.96 -3.46 8.31
N ILE A 110 -8.81 -2.80 8.17
CA ILE A 110 -8.70 -1.34 8.07
C ILE A 110 -9.24 -0.92 6.71
N VAL A 111 -10.33 -0.14 6.74
CA VAL A 111 -11.07 0.26 5.53
C VAL A 111 -10.36 1.38 4.77
N PHE A 112 -9.76 2.34 5.49
CA PHE A 112 -9.12 3.49 4.88
C PHE A 112 -7.64 3.21 4.63
N THR A 113 -7.28 2.95 3.37
CA THR A 113 -5.90 2.66 2.99
C THR A 113 -5.34 3.63 1.95
N GLN A 114 -4.05 3.95 2.10
CA GLN A 114 -3.29 4.74 1.14
C GLN A 114 -2.18 3.88 0.52
N PRO A 115 -2.19 3.67 -0.81
CA PRO A 115 -1.18 2.85 -1.48
C PRO A 115 0.20 3.51 -1.45
N ALA A 116 1.23 2.70 -1.68
CA ALA A 116 2.58 3.19 -1.85
C ALA A 116 2.69 4.10 -3.09
N VAL A 117 3.48 5.16 -2.98
CA VAL A 117 3.77 6.06 -4.11
C VAL A 117 4.96 5.54 -4.90
N ASP A 118 4.79 5.35 -6.21
CA ASP A 118 5.90 5.14 -7.13
C ASP A 118 6.55 6.50 -7.45
N LEU A 119 7.70 6.77 -6.80
CA LEU A 119 8.43 8.01 -6.96
C LEU A 119 8.94 8.20 -8.40
N ILE A 120 9.30 7.13 -9.11
CA ILE A 120 9.80 7.21 -10.48
C ILE A 120 8.67 7.65 -11.41
N GLN A 121 7.47 7.09 -11.23
CA GLN A 121 6.30 7.54 -11.98
C GLN A 121 5.93 8.99 -11.68
N LEU A 122 6.04 9.42 -10.42
CA LEU A 122 5.74 10.80 -10.06
C LEU A 122 6.74 11.79 -10.66
N VAL A 123 8.04 11.45 -10.65
CA VAL A 123 9.09 12.24 -11.31
C VAL A 123 8.85 12.29 -12.82
N GLY A 124 8.57 11.15 -13.45
CA GLY A 124 8.23 11.10 -14.87
C GLY A 124 7.01 11.97 -15.20
N LYS A 125 5.93 11.85 -14.43
CA LYS A 125 4.75 12.72 -14.57
C LYS A 125 5.15 14.18 -14.50
N TYR A 126 5.93 14.60 -13.48
CA TYR A 126 6.33 16.00 -13.34
C TYR A 126 7.19 16.51 -14.51
N MET A 127 8.16 15.71 -14.97
CA MET A 127 9.05 16.07 -16.09
C MET A 127 8.30 16.20 -17.42
N PHE A 128 7.36 15.30 -17.71
CA PHE A 128 6.67 15.25 -19.00
C PHE A 128 5.32 15.99 -19.00
N SER A 129 4.66 16.16 -17.86
CA SER A 129 3.42 16.95 -17.75
C SER A 129 3.67 18.46 -17.72
N GLY A 130 4.91 18.89 -17.45
CA GLY A 130 5.31 20.31 -17.50
C GLY A 130 5.67 20.83 -18.89
N GLY A 131 5.66 19.97 -19.93
CA GLY A 131 6.27 20.26 -21.24
C GLY A 131 5.38 20.06 -22.47
N GLY A 132 4.05 20.25 -22.40
CA GLY A 132 3.19 19.88 -23.53
C GLY A 132 1.78 20.45 -23.58
N ASN A 133 1.59 21.76 -23.41
CA ASN A 133 0.46 22.47 -24.03
C ASN A 133 0.99 23.21 -25.26
N ASN A 134 1.19 22.49 -26.37
CA ASN A 134 1.29 23.01 -27.75
C ASN A 134 1.53 21.81 -28.70
N ALA A 135 0.59 20.85 -28.71
CA ALA A 135 0.43 20.00 -29.88
C ALA A 135 -0.61 20.70 -30.75
N SER A 136 -0.10 21.45 -31.73
CA SER A 136 -0.89 22.14 -32.75
C SER A 136 -1.93 21.19 -33.35
N GLU A 137 -3.19 21.56 -33.19
CA GLU A 137 -4.31 20.99 -33.91
C GLU A 137 -4.01 21.04 -35.42
N PRO A 138 -4.01 19.91 -36.15
CA PRO A 138 -3.97 19.98 -37.60
C PRO A 138 -5.31 20.57 -38.05
N ALA A 139 -5.27 21.79 -38.60
CA ALA A 139 -6.43 22.44 -39.19
C ALA A 139 -7.14 21.50 -40.18
N PRO A 140 -8.49 21.46 -40.20
CA PRO A 140 -9.21 20.63 -41.16
C PRO A 140 -8.92 21.17 -42.56
N GLY A 141 -8.29 20.33 -43.38
CA GLY A 141 -8.04 20.62 -44.78
C GLY A 141 -9.35 20.94 -45.48
N THR A 142 -9.41 22.12 -46.10
CA THR A 142 -10.41 22.50 -47.07
C THR A 142 -10.47 21.41 -48.15
N HIS A 143 -11.51 20.59 -48.11
CA HIS A 143 -11.89 19.75 -49.24
C HIS A 143 -12.45 20.68 -50.32
N ASP A 144 -11.60 21.10 -51.26
CA ASP A 144 -12.02 21.69 -52.52
C ASP A 144 -12.77 20.61 -53.33
N THR A 145 -14.06 20.84 -53.50
CA THR A 145 -14.97 20.08 -54.38
C THR A 145 -14.50 20.25 -55.83
N PRO A 146 -14.24 19.19 -56.61
CA PRO A 146 -14.15 19.33 -58.06
C PRO A 146 -15.57 19.38 -58.61
N SER A 147 -15.93 20.55 -59.17
CA SER A 147 -17.13 20.72 -59.98
C SER A 147 -17.18 19.69 -61.09
N LYS A 148 -18.28 18.93 -61.11
CA LYS A 148 -18.68 18.05 -62.19
C LYS A 148 -19.26 18.92 -63.31
N GLU A 149 -18.64 18.91 -64.49
CA GLU A 149 -19.31 19.34 -65.71
C GLU A 149 -18.85 18.45 -66.88
N GLU A 150 -19.74 17.52 -67.23
CA GLU A 150 -19.87 16.77 -68.49
C GLU A 150 -21.02 17.50 -69.25
N PRO A 151 -21.15 17.46 -70.59
CA PRO A 151 -20.67 16.45 -71.54
C PRO A 151 -19.93 16.94 -72.81
#